data_AF-A0A7X9BBW3-F1
#
_entry.id   AF-A0A7X9BBW3-F1
#
_cell.length_a   1.000
_cell.length_b   1.000
_cell.length_c   1.000
_cell.angle_alpha   90.00
_cell.angle_beta   90.00
_cell.angle_gamma   90.00
#
_symmetry.space_group_name_H-M   'P 1'
#
loop_
_entity.id
_entity.type
_entity.pdbx_description
1 polymer ?
#
loop_
_entity_poly.entity_id
_entity_poly.type
_entity_poly.pdbx_seq_one_letter_code
_entity_poly.pdbx_strand_id
1 'polypeptide(L)' 'MNYKIYIYFLVLIVTIFSLTGINFNGFFKKNHIIEAKIFVMLIAFAISFLVSEFIIKIIELT' A
#
# COMPACT_ATOMS: atom_id res chain seq x y z
N MET A 1 -4.40 -3.32 20.41
CA MET A 1 -4.97 -4.15 19.32
C MET A 1 -6.15 -3.49 18.61
N ASN A 2 -7.08 -2.83 19.32
CA ASN A 2 -8.30 -2.29 18.70
C ASN A 2 -8.05 -1.08 17.77
N TYR A 3 -7.17 -0.14 18.13
CA TYR A 3 -6.94 1.03 17.26
C TYR A 3 -6.07 0.72 16.03
N LYS A 4 -5.12 -0.23 16.16
CA LYS A 4 -4.17 -0.60 15.10
C LYS A 4 -4.88 -1.10 13.85
N ILE A 5 -5.93 -1.92 14.00
CA ILE A 5 -6.67 -2.46 12.85
C ILE A 5 -7.36 -1.37 12.02
N TYR A 6 -7.86 -0.31 12.66
CA TYR A 6 -8.43 0.84 11.95
C TYR A 6 -7.34 1.61 11.18
N ILE A 7 -6.14 1.74 11.75
CA ILE A 7 -5.00 2.35 11.06
C ILE A 7 -4.62 1.53 9.83
N TYR A 8 -4.42 0.22 9.96
CA TYR A 8 -4.08 -0.63 8.80
C TYR A 8 -5.15 -0.54 7.70
N PHE A 9 -6.43 -0.57 8.07
CA PHE A 9 -7.52 -0.51 7.10
C PHE A 9 -7.58 0.85 6.38
N LEU A 10 -7.50 1.96 7.12
CA LEU A 10 -7.52 3.30 6.55
C LEU A 10 -6.31 3.52 5.62
N VAL A 11 -5.12 3.17 6.10
CA VAL A 11 -3.88 3.32 5.34
C VAL A 11 -3.90 2.44 4.08
N LEU A 12 -4.50 1.26 4.13
CA LEU A 12 -4.64 0.40 2.95
C LEU A 12 -5.47 1.07 1.86
N ILE A 13 -6.61 1.65 2.21
CA ILE A 13 -7.47 2.36 1.26
C ILE A 13 -6.72 3.56 0.65
N VAL A 14 -6.07 4.36 1.49
CA VAL A 14 -5.29 5.53 1.05
C VAL A 14 -4.13 5.10 0.13
N THR A 15 -3.45 4.01 0.45
CA THR A 15 -2.36 3.47 -0.36
C THR A 15 -2.86 3.01 -1.72
N ILE A 16 -3.93 2.21 -1.77
CA ILE A 16 -4.53 1.76 -3.04
C ILE A 16 -4.95 2.96 -3.90
N PHE A 17 -5.63 3.94 -3.30
CA PHE A 17 -6.01 5.17 -3.99
C PHE A 17 -4.79 5.91 -4.54
N SER A 18 -3.72 6.04 -3.76
CA SER A 18 -2.50 6.75 -4.17
C SER A 18 -1.80 6.07 -5.34
N LEU A 19 -1.78 4.73 -5.37
CA LEU A 19 -1.18 3.97 -6.47
C LEU A 19 -1.92 4.16 -7.80
N THR A 20 -3.21 4.53 -7.79
CA THR A 20 -3.93 4.83 -9.04
C THR A 20 -3.35 6.01 -9.82
N GLY A 21 -2.64 6.92 -9.14
CA GLY A 21 -1.96 8.05 -9.77
C GLY A 21 -0.65 7.69 -10.50
N ILE A 22 -0.16 6.45 -10.36
CA ILE A 22 1.11 6.03 -10.96
C ILE A 22 0.86 5.38 -12.33
N ASN A 23 1.61 5.83 -13.34
CA ASN A 23 1.58 5.21 -14.67
C ASN A 23 2.42 3.91 -14.70
N PHE A 24 1.80 2.78 -14.32
CA PHE A 24 2.47 1.47 -14.34
C PHE A 24 2.78 0.95 -15.74
N ASN A 25 2.10 1.42 -16.80
CA ASN A 25 2.29 0.90 -18.16
C ASN A 25 3.72 1.11 -18.70
N GLY A 26 4.45 2.10 -18.19
CA GLY A 26 5.84 2.35 -18.55
C GLY A 26 6.86 1.44 -17.87
N PHE A 27 6.46 0.75 -16.79
CA PHE A 27 7.36 -0.11 -16.01
C PHE A 27 7.34 -1.57 -16.46
N PHE A 28 6.22 -2.03 -17.02
CA PHE A 28 6.01 -3.44 -17.38
C PHE A 28 6.21 -3.71 -18.87
N LYS A 29 6.73 -4.91 -19.18
CA LYS A 29 6.82 -5.41 -20.55
C LYS A 29 5.41 -5.64 -21.13
N LYS A 30 5.29 -5.46 -22.45
CA LYS A 30 4.05 -5.77 -23.17
C LYS A 30 3.63 -7.22 -22.91
N ASN A 31 2.33 -7.47 -22.78
CA ASN A 31 1.69 -8.76 -22.50
C ASN A 31 1.91 -9.38 -21.10
N HIS A 32 2.58 -8.68 -20.17
CA HIS A 32 2.74 -9.13 -18.77
C HIS A 32 1.71 -8.46 -17.83
N ILE A 33 0.43 -8.58 -18.18
CA ILE A 33 -0.66 -7.87 -17.48
C ILE A 33 -0.89 -8.43 -16.07
N ILE A 34 -0.76 -9.75 -15.90
CA ILE A 34 -1.03 -10.41 -14.62
C ILE A 34 0.08 -10.07 -13.62
N GLU A 35 1.34 -10.14 -14.05
CA GLU A 35 2.50 -9.78 -13.25
C GLU A 35 2.44 -8.32 -12.82
N ALA A 36 2.02 -7.41 -13.71
CA ALA A 36 1.80 -6.01 -13.39
C ALA A 36 0.75 -5.84 -12.28
N LYS A 37 -0.41 -6.51 -12.40
CA LYS A 37 -1.47 -6.44 -11.39
C LYS A 37 -1.02 -7.01 -10.04
N ILE A 38 -0.36 -8.15 -10.04
CA ILE A 38 0.17 -8.78 -8.82
C ILE A 38 1.19 -7.84 -8.17
N PHE A 39 2.08 -7.24 -8.94
CA PHE A 39 3.07 -6.30 -8.41
C PHE A 39 2.41 -5.07 -7.77
N VAL A 40 1.42 -4.46 -8.43
CA VAL A 40 0.71 -3.31 -7.86
C VAL A 40 0.00 -3.69 -6.54
N MET A 41 -0.59 -4.89 -6.48
CA MET A 41 -1.19 -5.41 -5.24
C MET A 41 -0.14 -5.62 -4.14
N LEU A 42 1.01 -6.20 -4.45
CA LEU A 42 2.10 -6.40 -3.50
C LEU A 42 2.66 -5.07 -2.99
N ILE A 43 2.83 -4.08 -3.86
CA ILE A 43 3.22 -2.72 -3.48
C ILE A 43 2.18 -2.10 -2.55
N ALA A 44 0.88 -2.25 -2.86
CA ALA A 44 -0.18 -1.71 -2.01
C ALA A 44 -0.09 -2.26 -0.59
N PHE A 45 0.10 -3.57 -0.44
CA PHE A 45 0.25 -4.19 0.88
C PHE A 45 1.54 -3.79 1.58
N ALA A 46 2.67 -3.77 0.87
CA ALA A 46 3.97 -3.41 1.44
C ALA A 46 3.98 -1.95 1.94
N ILE A 47 3.58 -1.00 1.10
CA ILE A 47 3.52 0.42 1.46
C ILE A 47 2.51 0.63 2.59
N SER A 48 1.31 0.03 2.48
CA SER A 48 0.29 0.16 3.52
C SER A 48 0.80 -0.31 4.87
N PHE A 49 1.47 -1.46 4.92
CA PHE A 49 2.05 -2.00 6.15
C PHE A 49 3.12 -1.06 6.71
N LEU A 50 4.08 -0.62 5.90
CA LEU A 50 5.16 0.27 6.34
C LEU A 50 4.64 1.59 6.90
N VAL A 51 3.68 2.22 6.22
CA VAL A 51 3.08 3.48 6.67
C VAL A 51 2.26 3.27 7.95
N SER A 52 1.52 2.16 8.05
CA SER A 52 0.76 1.84 9.26
C SER A 52 1.68 1.64 10.46
N GLU A 53 2.75 0.86 10.30
CA GLU A 53 3.76 0.64 11.34
C GLU A 53 4.41 1.95 11.78
N PHE A 54 4.73 2.83 10.84
CA PHE A 54 5.28 4.14 11.14
C PHE A 54 4.33 4.98 12.02
N ILE A 55 3.05 5.06 11.63
CA ILE A 55 2.03 5.80 12.39
C ILE A 55 1.85 5.19 13.79
N ILE A 56 1.72 3.86 13.87
CA ILE A 56 1.54 3.15 15.14
C ILE A 56 2.72 3.44 16.07
N LYS A 57 3.96 3.36 15.56
CA LYS A 57 5.16 3.65 16.36
C LYS A 57 5.20 5.09 16.87
N ILE A 58 4.77 6.07 16.07
CA ILE A 58 4.66 7.46 16.53
C ILE A 58 3.66 7.58 17.68
N ILE A 59 2.50 6.94 17.55
CA ILE A 59 1.46 6.96 18.60
C ILE A 59 1.97 6.28 19.87
N GLU A 60 2.72 5.18 19.76
CA GLU A 60 3.27 4.46 20.91
C GLU A 60 4.45 5.17 21.58
N LEU A 61 5.16 6.03 20.85
CA LEU A 61 6.26 6.85 21.38
C LEU A 61 5.75 8.06 22.17
N THR A 62 4.51 8.48 21.91
CA THR A 62 3.85 9.64 22.54
C THR A 62 3.12 9.21 23.81
#